data_AF-A0A2W2CNL2-F1
#
_entry.id   AF-A0A2W2CNL2-F1
#
_cell.length_a   1.000
_cell.length_b   1.000
_cell.length_c   1.000
_cell.angle_alpha   90.00
_cell.angle_beta   90.00
_cell.angle_gamma   90.00
#
_symmetry.space_group_name_H-M   'P 1'
#
loop_
_entity.id
_entity.type
_entity.pdbx_description
1 polymer ?
#
loop_
_entity_poly.entity_id
_entity_poly.type
_entity_poly.pdbx_seq_one_letter_code
_entity_poly.pdbx_strand_id
1 'polypeptide(L)'
;MISVFRDKPEKWDFAFTVDSAVEPKKVLLQMLQLLWTNEYSRHVDPGVDSPLHVTQGEAESAVMLALTLTSWFTSGAVSIR
;
A
#
# COMPACT_ATOMS: atom_id res chain seq x y z
N MET A 1 7.93 -7.47 0.43
CA MET A 1 8.11 -6.05 0.07
C MET A 1 7.76 -5.13 1.23
N ILE A 2 6.52 -5.16 1.77
CA ILE A 2 6.12 -4.32 2.92
C ILE A 2 7.03 -4.51 4.15
N SER A 3 7.35 -5.75 4.53
CA SER A 3 8.29 -6.04 5.62
C SER A 3 9.69 -5.47 5.35
N VAL A 4 10.20 -5.66 4.14
CA VAL A 4 11.52 -5.13 3.72
C VAL A 4 11.55 -3.60 3.78
N PHE A 5 10.48 -2.93 3.36
CA PHE A 5 10.36 -1.47 3.46
C PHE A 5 10.28 -1.01 4.91
N ARG A 6 9.45 -1.66 5.74
CA ARG A 6 9.29 -1.33 7.16
C ARG A 6 10.59 -1.49 7.95
N ASP A 7 11.31 -2.58 7.70
CA ASP A 7 12.46 -2.95 8.53
C ASP A 7 13.74 -2.21 8.09
N LYS A 8 13.78 -1.68 6.85
CA LYS A 8 14.93 -0.95 6.27
C LYS A 8 14.49 0.25 5.40
N PRO A 9 13.76 1.25 5.94
CA PRO A 9 13.24 2.37 5.16
C PRO A 9 14.35 3.27 4.58
N GLU A 10 15.52 3.29 5.18
CA GLU A 10 16.70 4.05 4.75
C GLU A 10 17.25 3.59 3.39
N LYS A 11 16.93 2.37 2.96
CA LYS A 11 17.36 1.82 1.67
C LYS A 11 16.51 2.27 0.48
N TRP A 12 15.42 2.98 0.73
CA TRP A 12 14.47 3.36 -0.30
C TRP A 12 14.56 4.85 -0.60
N ASP A 13 14.67 5.19 -1.88
CA ASP A 13 14.79 6.55 -2.38
C ASP A 13 13.56 6.92 -3.22
N PHE A 14 13.21 8.20 -3.18
CA PHE A 14 12.05 8.78 -3.88
C PHE A 14 12.59 9.72 -4.96
N ALA A 15 12.18 9.54 -6.21
CA ALA A 15 12.58 10.40 -7.33
C ALA A 15 11.79 11.74 -7.35
N PHE A 16 10.93 11.97 -6.37
CA PHE A 16 10.06 13.14 -6.24
C PHE A 16 10.07 13.66 -4.80
N THR A 17 9.79 14.94 -4.66
CA THR A 17 9.56 15.56 -3.35
C THR A 17 8.11 15.41 -2.95
N VAL A 18 7.87 15.20 -1.66
CA VAL A 18 6.52 15.12 -1.09
C VAL A 18 6.38 16.30 -0.14
N ASP A 19 5.43 17.19 -0.44
CA ASP A 19 5.04 18.23 0.48
C ASP A 19 4.09 17.62 1.53
N SER A 20 4.64 17.28 2.69
CA SER A 20 3.88 16.66 3.77
C SER A 20 4.40 17.07 5.13
N ALA A 21 3.47 17.29 6.05
CA ALA A 21 3.76 17.45 7.47
C ALA A 21 4.19 16.13 8.14
N VAL A 22 4.02 14.99 7.45
CA VAL A 22 4.36 13.65 7.94
C VAL A 22 5.51 13.10 7.11
N GLU A 23 6.38 12.30 7.73
CA GLU A 23 7.48 11.63 7.04
C GLU A 23 6.96 10.81 5.83
N PRO A 24 7.39 11.11 4.59
CA PRO A 24 6.85 10.49 3.37
C PRO A 24 6.95 8.96 3.34
N LYS A 25 8.03 8.40 3.90
CA LYS A 25 8.23 6.94 4.00
C LYS A 25 7.20 6.29 4.93
N LYS A 26 6.82 6.96 6.02
CA LYS A 26 5.76 6.49 6.92
C LYS A 26 4.41 6.47 6.20
N VAL A 27 4.11 7.51 5.42
CA VAL A 27 2.88 7.56 4.60
C VAL A 27 2.85 6.42 3.59
N LEU A 28 3.95 6.19 2.86
CA LEU A 28 4.05 5.08 1.91
C LEU A 28 3.84 3.71 2.59
N LEU A 29 4.43 3.50 3.77
CA LEU A 29 4.22 2.27 4.53
C LEU A 29 2.75 2.09 4.94
N GLN A 30 2.08 3.17 5.37
CA GLN A 30 0.66 3.13 5.72
C GLN A 30 -0.22 2.84 4.50
N MET A 31 0.07 3.41 3.34
CA MET A 31 -0.63 3.11 2.08
C MET A 31 -0.49 1.62 1.71
N LEU A 32 0.72 1.07 1.81
CA LEU A 32 0.99 -0.35 1.57
C LEU A 32 0.24 -1.25 2.54
N GLN A 33 0.21 -0.89 3.82
CA GLN A 33 -0.50 -1.63 4.86
C GLN A 33 -2.02 -1.54 4.69
N LEU A 34 -2.55 -0.38 4.29
CA LEU A 34 -3.98 -0.20 4.03
C LEU A 34 -4.45 -1.13 2.92
N LEU A 35 -3.70 -1.21 1.82
CA LEU A 35 -4.02 -2.12 0.72
C LEU A 35 -3.91 -3.59 1.14
N TRP A 36 -2.86 -3.95 1.90
CA TRP A 36 -2.63 -5.33 2.32
C TRP A 36 -3.58 -5.83 3.42
N THR A 37 -3.93 -4.98 4.39
CA THR A 37 -4.80 -5.38 5.51
C THR A 37 -6.26 -5.54 5.09
N ASN A 38 -6.67 -4.88 4.00
CA ASN A 38 -7.98 -5.06 3.39
C ASN A 38 -8.07 -6.31 2.49
N GLU A 39 -6.97 -7.02 2.25
CA GLU A 39 -6.97 -8.37 1.64
C GLU A 39 -7.21 -9.43 2.73
N TYR A 40 -8.33 -9.32 3.46
CA TYR A 40 -8.73 -10.35 4.42
C TYR A 40 -8.92 -11.68 3.71
N SER A 41 -7.91 -12.52 3.90
CA SER A 41 -7.82 -13.95 3.67
C SER A 41 -8.30 -14.52 2.33
N ARG A 42 -7.33 -14.94 1.51
CA ARG A 42 -7.53 -15.96 0.47
C ARG A 42 -7.88 -17.34 1.07
N HIS A 43 -7.86 -17.47 2.39
CA HIS A 43 -8.28 -18.63 3.16
C HIS A 43 -9.41 -18.21 4.10
N VAL A 44 -10.63 -18.10 3.57
CA VAL A 44 -11.88 -17.88 4.31
C VAL A 44 -11.76 -18.44 5.72
N ASP A 45 -11.69 -17.56 6.73
CA ASP A 45 -11.82 -18.03 8.11
C ASP A 45 -13.23 -18.62 8.22
N PRO A 46 -13.41 -19.86 8.70
CA PRO A 46 -14.71 -20.56 8.67
C PRO A 46 -15.86 -19.92 9.49
N GLY A 47 -15.72 -18.68 9.94
CA GLY A 47 -16.73 -17.92 10.68
C GLY A 47 -16.87 -16.46 10.26
N VAL A 48 -16.23 -16.03 9.16
CA VAL A 48 -16.48 -14.71 8.56
C VAL A 48 -17.46 -14.91 7.43
N ASP A 49 -18.73 -14.55 7.66
CA ASP A 49 -19.75 -14.55 6.63
C ASP A 49 -19.30 -13.68 5.45
N SER A 50 -19.05 -14.35 4.32
CA SER A 50 -18.91 -13.69 3.03
C SER A 50 -20.30 -13.26 2.55
N PRO A 51 -20.47 -12.07 1.93
CA PRO A 51 -19.42 -11.18 1.45
C PRO A 51 -19.15 -10.01 2.39
N LEU A 52 -17.88 -9.60 2.43
CA LEU A 52 -17.48 -8.30 2.91
C LEU A 52 -18.28 -7.23 2.13
N HIS A 53 -19.16 -6.50 2.79
CA HIS A 53 -19.89 -5.39 2.17
C HIS A 53 -18.92 -4.21 1.97
N VAL A 54 -18.15 -4.27 0.89
CA VAL A 54 -17.34 -3.15 0.41
C VAL A 54 -18.21 -2.34 -0.55
N THR A 55 -18.32 -1.04 -0.31
CA THR A 55 -19.00 -0.14 -1.25
C THR A 55 -18.20 -0.02 -2.54
N GLN A 56 -18.85 0.30 -3.65
CA GLN A 56 -18.16 0.53 -4.93
C GLN A 56 -17.03 1.57 -4.79
N GLY A 57 -17.28 2.66 -4.05
CA GLY A 57 -16.28 3.71 -3.86
C GLY A 57 -15.03 3.25 -3.10
N GLU A 58 -15.19 2.35 -2.12
CA GLU A 58 -14.06 1.75 -1.41
C GLU A 58 -13.27 0.82 -2.33
N ALA A 59 -13.95 0.03 -3.16
CA ALA A 59 -13.30 -0.84 -4.14
C ALA A 59 -12.53 -0.02 -5.20
N GLU A 60 -13.14 1.02 -5.75
CA GLU A 60 -12.47 1.94 -6.69
C GLU A 60 -11.26 2.62 -6.06
N SER A 61 -11.37 3.08 -4.80
CA SER A 61 -10.27 3.69 -4.06
C SER A 61 -9.11 2.72 -3.86
N ALA A 62 -9.39 1.46 -3.54
CA ALA A 62 -8.37 0.42 -3.39
C ALA A 62 -7.66 0.14 -4.74
N VAL A 63 -8.41 0.06 -5.84
CA VAL A 63 -7.84 -0.13 -7.19
C VAL A 63 -6.95 1.05 -7.57
N MET A 64 -7.41 2.27 -7.37
CA MET A 64 -6.62 3.47 -7.68
C MET A 64 -5.33 3.51 -6.88
N LEU A 65 -5.41 3.20 -5.58
CA LEU A 65 -4.23 3.09 -4.71
C LEU A 65 -3.24 2.03 -5.20
N ALA A 66 -3.73 0.84 -5.57
CA ALA A 66 -2.91 -0.25 -6.09
C ALA A 66 -2.19 0.13 -7.39
N LEU A 67 -2.89 0.78 -8.31
CA LEU A 67 -2.32 1.25 -9.58
C LEU A 67 -1.25 2.31 -9.34
N THR A 68 -1.50 3.29 -8.46
CA THR A 68 -0.52 4.33 -8.11
C THR A 68 0.74 3.73 -7.51
N LEU A 69 0.60 2.84 -6.52
CA LEU A 69 1.74 2.19 -5.87
C LEU A 69 2.54 1.37 -6.89
N THR A 70 1.86 0.58 -7.72
CA THR A 70 2.52 -0.21 -8.78
C THR A 70 3.32 0.68 -9.71
N SER A 71 2.70 1.76 -10.22
CA SER A 71 3.35 2.73 -11.10
C SER A 71 4.61 3.32 -10.47
N TRP A 72 4.56 3.71 -9.19
CA TRP A 72 5.73 4.28 -8.51
C TRP A 72 6.90 3.31 -8.41
N PHE A 73 6.65 2.04 -8.08
CA PHE A 73 7.72 1.04 -8.01
C PHE A 73 8.23 0.64 -9.40
N THR A 74 7.35 0.50 -10.41
CA THR A 74 7.76 0.07 -11.76
C THR A 74 8.47 1.17 -12.55
N SER A 75 8.14 2.44 -12.30
CA SER A 75 8.81 3.58 -12.95
C SER A 75 10.13 3.97 -12.27
N GLY A 76 10.44 3.41 -11.10
CA GLY A 76 11.58 3.80 -10.28
C GLY A 76 11.36 5.10 -9.48
N ALA A 77 10.15 5.66 -9.51
CA ALA A 77 9.79 6.80 -8.65
C ALA A 77 9.97 6.47 -7.16
N VAL A 78 9.77 5.22 -6.78
CA VAL A 78 10.26 4.64 -5.52
C VAL A 78 11.17 3.45 -5.86
N SER A 79 12.41 3.47 -5.39
CA SER A 79 13.40 2.44 -5.73
C SER A 79 14.31 2.11 -4.55
N ILE A 80 14.97 0.96 -4.62
CA ILE A 80 16.01 0.57 -3.67
C ILE A 80 17.34 1.18 -4.14
N ARG A 81 18.07 1.79 -3.19
CA ARG A 81 19.41 2.34 -3.37
C ARG A 81 20.48 1.28 -3.57
#